data_AF-A0A8T0E258-F1
#
_entry.id   AF-A0A8T0E258-F1
#
_cell.length_a   1.000
_cell.length_b   1.000
_cell.length_c   1.000
_cell.angle_alpha   90.00
_cell.angle_beta   90.00
_cell.angle_gamma   90.00
#
_symmetry.space_group_name_H-M   'P 1'
#
loop_
_entity.id
_entity.type
_entity.pdbx_description
1 polymer ?
#
loop_
_entity_poly.entity_id
_entity_poly.type
_entity_poly.pdbx_seq_one_letter_code
_entity_poly.pdbx_strand_id
1 'polypeptide(L)'
;MIDALGYLVSAAYSEDKFGVIQQTLPIIIRLLLDIKMAEEKLPIDLVGFRTHVKDPYGRYDHIHQRISLKTSVNAALCRIADTFKNDINGIYLPEEYLRYFQRYLNRRNT
;
A
#
# COMPACT_ATOMS: atom_id res chain seq x y z
N MET A 1 -0.67 11.52 -2.29
CA MET A 1 0.80 11.33 -2.40
C MET A 1 1.16 9.86 -2.60
N ILE A 2 0.68 8.91 -1.79
CA ILE A 2 0.99 7.46 -1.97
C ILE A 2 0.41 6.89 -3.27
N ASP A 3 -0.78 7.30 -3.70
CA ASP A 3 -1.33 6.86 -4.99
C ASP A 3 -0.43 7.28 -6.16
N ALA A 4 0.08 8.52 -6.13
CA ALA A 4 1.00 9.04 -7.12
C ALA A 4 2.33 8.26 -7.13
N LEU A 5 2.81 7.81 -5.97
CA LEU A 5 3.97 6.91 -5.88
C LEU A 5 3.67 5.57 -6.58
N GLY A 6 2.51 4.97 -6.33
CA GLY A 6 2.10 3.74 -7.01
C GLY A 6 2.01 3.90 -8.53
N TYR A 7 1.46 5.03 -9.01
CA TYR A 7 1.45 5.35 -10.45
C TYR A 7 2.85 5.54 -11.02
N LEU A 8 3.71 6.29 -10.32
CA LEU A 8 5.07 6.58 -10.76
C LEU A 8 5.91 5.31 -10.86
N VAL A 9 5.84 4.43 -9.86
CA VAL A 9 6.58 3.16 -9.84
C VAL A 9 6.12 2.24 -10.97
N SER A 10 4.82 2.14 -11.21
CA SER A 10 4.29 1.35 -12.32
C SER A 10 4.65 1.92 -13.69
N ALA A 11 4.60 3.24 -13.87
CA ALA A 11 4.98 3.89 -15.13
C ALA A 11 6.49 3.78 -15.39
N ALA A 12 7.30 3.94 -14.34
CA ALA A 12 8.74 3.83 -14.46
C ALA A 12 9.20 2.40 -14.77
N TYR A 13 8.42 1.37 -14.41
CA TYR A 13 8.72 -0.01 -14.81
C TYR A 13 8.71 -0.21 -16.33
N SER A 14 7.69 0.30 -17.02
CA SER A 14 7.61 0.21 -18.49
C SER A 14 8.77 0.92 -19.20
N GLU A 15 9.42 1.88 -18.53
CA GLU A 15 10.53 2.67 -19.06
C GLU A 15 11.91 2.20 -18.52
N ASP A 16 11.94 1.20 -17.63
CA ASP A 16 13.14 0.79 -16.91
C ASP A 16 14.09 -0.06 -17.79
N LYS A 17 14.72 0.60 -18.75
CA LYS A 17 15.75 -0.02 -19.64
C LYS A 17 16.98 -0.53 -18.88
N PHE A 18 17.19 -0.10 -17.65
CA PHE A 18 18.43 -0.34 -16.89
C PHE A 18 18.21 -1.10 -15.56
N GLY A 19 16.97 -1.46 -15.20
CA GLY A 19 16.66 -2.23 -14.00
C GLY A 19 16.72 -1.46 -12.67
N VAL A 20 16.75 -0.13 -12.70
CA VAL A 20 16.89 0.73 -11.50
C VAL A 20 15.62 0.68 -10.64
N ILE A 21 14.45 0.64 -11.29
CA ILE A 21 13.18 0.45 -10.58
C ILE A 21 13.16 -0.95 -9.99
N GLN A 22 13.62 -1.97 -10.70
CA GLN A 22 13.68 -3.34 -10.18
C GLN A 22 14.56 -3.47 -8.92
N GLN A 23 15.64 -2.70 -8.82
CA GLN A 23 16.52 -2.68 -7.63
C GLN A 23 15.89 -1.97 -6.42
N THR A 24 15.07 -0.94 -6.66
CA THR A 24 14.46 -0.12 -5.60
C THR A 24 13.06 -0.60 -5.22
N LEU A 25 12.42 -1.38 -6.07
CA LEU A 25 11.09 -1.96 -5.88
C LEU A 25 10.93 -2.77 -4.59
N PRO A 26 11.90 -3.63 -4.17
CA PRO A 26 11.80 -4.31 -2.88
C PRO A 26 11.68 -3.34 -1.70
N ILE A 27 12.42 -2.23 -1.74
CA ILE A 27 12.41 -1.21 -0.69
C ILE A 27 11.06 -0.49 -0.68
N ILE A 28 10.52 -0.15 -1.86
CA ILE A 28 9.22 0.51 -1.99
C ILE A 28 8.09 -0.40 -1.48
N ILE A 29 8.07 -1.66 -1.90
CA ILE A 29 7.08 -2.65 -1.43
C ILE A 29 7.20 -2.81 0.09
N ARG A 30 8.42 -2.93 0.62
CA ARG A 30 8.66 -3.03 2.06
C ARG A 30 8.09 -1.83 2.82
N LEU A 31 8.33 -0.60 2.37
CA LEU A 31 7.80 0.61 3.00
C LEU A 31 6.27 0.64 2.97
N LEU A 32 5.64 0.27 1.85
CA LEU A 32 4.18 0.18 1.76
C LEU A 32 3.61 -0.89 2.71
N LEU A 33 4.31 -2.01 2.85
CA LEU A 33 3.93 -3.08 3.79
C LEU A 33 4.13 -2.66 5.25
N ASP A 34 5.21 -1.96 5.59
CA ASP A 34 5.43 -1.42 6.94
C ASP A 34 4.30 -0.45 7.34
N ILE A 35 3.90 0.45 6.44
CA ILE A 35 2.77 1.35 6.66
C ILE A 35 1.47 0.55 6.86
N LYS A 36 1.24 -0.47 6.03
CA LYS A 36 0.04 -1.31 6.14
C LYS A 36 0.00 -2.08 7.46
N MET A 37 1.11 -2.67 7.88
CA MET A 37 1.21 -3.41 9.14
C MET A 37 1.08 -2.48 10.35
N ALA A 38 1.63 -1.27 10.28
CA ALA A 38 1.45 -0.26 11.32
C ALA A 38 -0.01 0.19 11.43
N GLU A 39 -0.70 0.38 10.30
CA GLU A 39 -2.13 0.73 10.28
C GLU A 39 -3.00 -0.37 10.87
N GLU A 40 -2.74 -1.65 10.54
CA GLU A 40 -3.49 -2.80 11.06
C GLU A 40 -3.35 -2.99 12.57
N LYS A 41 -2.24 -2.55 13.18
CA LYS A 41 -2.00 -2.62 14.63
C LYS A 41 -2.76 -1.56 15.43
N LEU A 42 -3.21 -0.50 14.77
CA LEU A 42 -3.86 0.60 15.45
C LEU A 42 -5.38 0.31 15.53
N PRO A 43 -5.99 0.32 16.73
CA PRO A 43 -7.43 0.15 16.84
C PRO A 43 -8.14 1.24 16.04
N ILE A 44 -9.14 0.83 15.27
CA ILE A 44 -10.05 1.79 14.64
C ILE A 44 -11.18 1.97 15.63
N ASP A 45 -11.19 3.09 16.36
CA ASP A 45 -12.32 3.44 17.21
C ASP A 45 -13.56 3.59 16.33
N LEU A 46 -14.44 2.58 16.41
CA LEU A 46 -15.67 2.46 15.64
C LEU A 46 -16.65 3.63 15.88
N VAL A 47 -16.39 4.44 16.90
CA VAL A 47 -17.22 5.55 17.34
C VAL A 47 -17.30 6.68 16.31
N GLY A 48 -16.30 6.84 15.44
CA GLY A 48 -16.27 7.91 14.42
C GLY A 48 -16.97 7.58 13.10
N PHE A 49 -17.36 6.32 12.84
CA PHE A 49 -17.86 5.93 11.52
C PHE A 49 -19.29 6.37 11.20
N ARG A 50 -20.14 6.58 12.22
CA ARG A 50 -21.59 6.77 12.01
C ARG A 50 -22.04 8.23 11.93
N THR A 51 -21.24 9.18 12.41
CA THR A 51 -21.60 10.60 12.38
C THR A 51 -20.81 11.31 11.30
N HIS A 52 -21.29 11.19 10.06
CA HIS A 52 -20.91 11.99 8.90
C HIS A 52 -21.39 13.45 9.05
N VAL A 53 -20.84 14.16 10.02
CA VAL A 53 -20.98 15.60 10.11
C VAL A 53 -19.57 16.14 9.98
N LYS A 54 -19.33 16.99 8.96
CA LYS A 54 -18.12 17.81 8.88
C LYS A 54 -17.95 18.50 10.23
N ASP A 55 -17.10 17.96 11.09
CA ASP A 55 -16.86 18.56 12.40
C ASP A 55 -16.07 19.84 12.13
N PRO A 56 -16.64 21.03 12.39
CA PRO A 56 -15.94 22.29 12.12
C PRO A 56 -14.66 22.45 12.95
N TYR A 57 -14.47 21.59 13.96
CA TYR A 57 -13.29 21.54 14.81
C TYR A 57 -12.26 20.47 14.39
N GLY A 58 -12.50 19.73 13.30
CA GLY A 58 -11.54 18.76 12.74
C GLY A 58 -11.23 17.57 13.65
N ARG A 59 -12.04 17.29 14.69
CA ARG A 59 -11.74 16.25 15.68
C ARG A 59 -11.68 14.84 15.08
N TYR A 60 -12.27 14.62 13.90
CA TYR A 60 -12.26 13.34 13.19
C TYR A 60 -11.36 13.34 11.94
N ASP A 61 -10.63 14.42 11.65
CA ASP A 61 -9.77 14.51 10.46
C ASP A 61 -8.70 13.42 10.45
N HIS A 62 -8.17 13.06 11.62
CA HIS A 62 -7.22 11.96 11.77
C HIS A 62 -7.81 10.59 11.35
N ILE A 63 -9.11 10.35 11.56
CA ILE A 63 -9.79 9.12 11.11
C ILE A 63 -9.92 9.14 9.58
N HIS A 64 -10.32 10.27 9.00
CA HIS A 64 -10.41 10.44 7.55
C HIS A 64 -9.06 10.26 6.86
N GLN A 65 -8.00 10.86 7.41
CA GLN A 65 -6.64 10.72 6.92
C GLN A 65 -6.17 9.26 7.01
N ARG A 66 -6.50 8.54 8.10
CA ARG A 66 -6.18 7.11 8.24
C ARG A 66 -6.92 6.24 7.22
N ILE A 67 -8.22 6.48 6.99
CA ILE A 67 -8.99 5.74 5.97
C ILE A 67 -8.44 6.04 4.57
N SER A 68 -8.15 7.30 4.28
CA SER A 68 -7.54 7.71 3.00
C SER A 68 -6.18 7.05 2.81
N LEU A 69 -5.32 7.07 3.84
CA LEU A 69 -4.01 6.42 3.81
C LEU A 69 -4.12 4.92 3.56
N LYS A 70 -5.00 4.24 4.31
CA LYS A 70 -5.28 2.81 4.12
C LYS A 70 -5.71 2.49 2.70
N THR A 71 -6.62 3.31 2.15
CA THR A 71 -7.13 3.15 0.78
C THR A 71 -6.01 3.32 -0.23
N SER A 72 -5.22 4.39 -0.11
CA SER A 72 -4.11 4.68 -1.03
C SER A 72 -2.99 3.63 -0.97
N VAL A 73 -2.63 3.14 0.22
CA VAL A 73 -1.61 2.10 0.38
C VAL A 73 -2.06 0.79 -0.26
N ASN A 74 -3.31 0.38 -0.04
CA ASN A 74 -3.85 -0.81 -0.69
C ASN A 74 -3.93 -0.63 -2.21
N ALA A 75 -4.35 0.54 -2.71
CA ALA A 75 -4.41 0.81 -4.14
C ALA A 75 -3.02 0.79 -4.79
N ALA A 76 -2.01 1.38 -4.14
CA ALA A 76 -0.62 1.35 -4.62
C ALA A 76 -0.05 -0.07 -4.64
N LEU A 77 -0.24 -0.85 -3.57
CA LEU A 77 0.18 -2.25 -3.51
C LEU A 77 -0.51 -3.11 -4.57
N CYS A 78 -1.81 -2.94 -4.79
CA CYS A 78 -2.54 -3.63 -5.87
C CYS A 78 -1.95 -3.31 -7.23
N ARG A 79 -1.73 -2.02 -7.53
CA ARG A 79 -1.21 -1.60 -8.82
C ARG A 79 0.19 -2.14 -9.07
N ILE A 80 1.07 -2.04 -8.08
CA ILE A 80 2.41 -2.65 -8.15
C ILE A 80 2.28 -4.15 -8.36
N ALA A 81 1.43 -4.84 -7.60
CA ALA A 81 1.26 -6.28 -7.77
C ALA A 81 0.77 -6.68 -9.17
N ASP A 82 -0.16 -5.91 -9.75
CA ASP A 82 -0.68 -6.16 -11.09
C ASP A 82 0.37 -5.88 -12.17
N THR A 83 1.16 -4.80 -12.01
CA THR A 83 2.25 -4.44 -12.93
C THR A 83 3.39 -5.46 -12.90
N PHE A 84 3.76 -5.94 -11.72
CA PHE A 84 4.90 -6.83 -11.51
C PHE A 84 4.49 -8.30 -11.36
N LYS A 85 3.26 -8.68 -11.67
CA LYS A 85 2.72 -10.03 -11.49
C LYS A 85 3.63 -11.15 -12.01
N ASN A 86 4.27 -10.93 -13.16
CA ASN A 86 5.12 -11.94 -13.81
C ASN A 86 6.53 -12.00 -13.20
N ASP A 87 6.97 -10.90 -12.58
CA ASP A 87 8.33 -10.71 -12.07
C ASP A 87 8.38 -10.69 -10.52
N ILE A 88 7.23 -10.79 -9.87
CA ILE A 88 7.04 -10.69 -8.42
C ILE A 88 7.84 -11.74 -7.65
N ASN A 89 8.02 -12.91 -8.26
CA ASN A 89 8.80 -14.00 -7.67
C ASN A 89 10.32 -13.75 -7.75
N GLY A 90 10.77 -12.81 -8.58
CA GLY A 90 12.17 -12.37 -8.69
C GLY A 90 12.53 -11.23 -7.73
N ILE A 91 11.55 -10.64 -7.04
CA ILE A 91 11.76 -9.55 -6.09
C ILE A 91 12.25 -10.14 -4.76
N TYR A 92 13.49 -9.82 -4.37
CA TYR A 92 14.00 -10.21 -3.05
C TYR A 92 13.32 -9.40 -1.94
N LEU A 93 12.36 -10.02 -1.26
CA LEU A 93 11.76 -9.50 -0.03
C LEU A 93 12.18 -10.40 1.14
N PRO A 94 12.44 -9.85 2.34
CA PRO A 94 12.63 -10.68 3.52
C PRO A 94 11.38 -11.54 3.77
N GLU A 95 11.58 -12.74 4.30
CA GLU A 95 10.57 -13.82 4.34
C GLU A 95 9.25 -13.41 5.03
N GLU A 96 9.32 -12.56 6.06
CA GLU A 96 8.16 -11.98 6.74
C GLU A 96 7.30 -11.12 5.81
N TYR A 97 7.94 -10.21 5.06
CA TYR A 97 7.28 -9.33 4.10
C TYR A 97 6.72 -10.12 2.92
N LEU A 98 7.47 -11.12 2.44
CA LEU A 98 7.01 -11.98 1.35
C LEU A 98 5.75 -12.77 1.75
N ARG A 99 5.74 -13.41 2.92
CA ARG A 99 4.56 -14.13 3.44
C ARG A 99 3.36 -13.20 3.60
N TYR A 100 3.59 -12.01 4.15
CA TYR A 100 2.53 -11.04 4.35
C TYR A 100 1.96 -10.54 3.00
N PHE A 101 2.84 -10.25 2.04
CA PHE A 101 2.45 -9.82 0.69
C PHE A 101 1.70 -10.93 -0.05
N GLN A 102 2.17 -12.17 -0.01
CA GLN A 102 1.45 -13.32 -0.58
C GLN A 102 0.07 -13.52 0.07
N ARG A 103 -0.03 -13.39 1.40
CA ARG A 103 -1.33 -13.47 2.10
C ARG A 103 -2.27 -12.36 1.63
N TYR A 104 -1.75 -11.16 1.40
CA TYR A 104 -2.52 -10.04 0.86
C TYR A 104 -3.02 -10.33 -0.56
N LEU A 105 -2.15 -10.84 -1.45
CA LEU A 105 -2.53 -11.22 -2.81
C LEU A 105 -3.58 -12.35 -2.83
N ASN A 106 -3.43 -13.36 -1.97
CA ASN A 106 -4.37 -14.47 -1.90
C ASN A 106 -5.77 -14.03 -1.44
N ARG A 107 -5.85 -13.14 -0.44
CA ARG A 107 -7.12 -12.55 0.02
C ARG A 107 -7.87 -11.75 -1.05
N ARG A 108 -7.19 -11.31 -2.11
CA ARG A 108 -7.80 -10.61 -3.24
C ARG A 108 -8.49 -11.56 -4.22
N ASN A 109 -8.02 -12.81 -4.33
CA ASN A 109 -8.51 -13.80 -5.31
C ASN A 109 -9.68 -14.64 -4.76
N THR A 110 -10.20 -14.32 -3.58
CA THR A 110 -11.34 -14.99 -2.93
C THR A 110 -12.50 -14.01 -2.80
#